data_AF-A0A3B0SVF4-F1
#
_entry.id   AF-A0A3B0SVF4-F1
#
_cell.length_a   1.000
_cell.length_b   1.000
_cell.length_c   1.000
_cell.angle_alpha   90.00
_cell.angle_beta   90.00
_cell.angle_gamma   90.00
#
_symmetry.space_group_name_H-M   'P 1'
#
loop_
_entity.id
_entity.type
_entity.pdbx_description
1 polymer ?
#
loop_
_entity_poly.entity_id
_entity_poly.type
_entity_poly.pdbx_seq_one_letter_code
_entity_poly.pdbx_strand_id
1 'polypeptide(L)'
;MNSETSTQYFPPPESAGGWRYLSSPDDVRNLGGMDAAALEHVHNRQQIFHGGDSWSIVIIRHGHLVREFHTFNVLFPSRFDIWSCTKSFTATAWGLLFEDSRLGHLPGALQVDLNSKAY
;
A
#
# COMPACT_ATOMS: atom_id res chain seq x y z
N MET A 1 3.32 20.00 28.21
CA MET A 1 3.73 18.86 27.37
C MET A 1 3.00 19.00 26.05
N ASN A 2 3.69 19.52 25.03
CA ASN A 2 3.11 19.63 23.69
C ASN A 2 3.06 18.22 23.09
N SER A 3 1.85 17.78 22.76
CA SER A 3 1.63 16.64 21.87
C SER A 3 2.20 17.03 20.50
N GLU A 4 3.34 16.45 20.14
CA GLU A 4 3.75 16.41 18.74
C GLU A 4 2.69 15.58 18.00
N THR A 5 1.79 16.26 17.30
CA THR A 5 1.00 15.65 16.23
C THR A 5 2.00 15.11 15.22
N SER A 6 2.21 13.80 15.21
CA SER A 6 2.89 13.14 14.09
C SER A 6 2.12 13.56 12.83
N THR A 7 2.75 14.38 11.99
CA THR A 7 2.18 14.76 10.70
C THR A 7 1.92 13.48 9.92
N GLN A 8 0.65 13.12 9.79
CA GLN A 8 0.21 11.92 9.09
C GLN A 8 0.61 12.06 7.63
N TYR A 9 1.69 11.37 7.24
CA TYR A 9 2.22 11.44 5.89
C TYR A 9 1.49 10.45 4.98
N PHE A 10 1.00 10.97 3.85
CA PHE A 10 0.53 10.18 2.72
C PHE A 10 1.37 10.53 1.50
N PRO A 11 1.75 9.55 0.66
CA PRO A 11 2.48 9.85 -0.56
C PRO A 11 1.62 10.69 -1.50
N PRO A 12 2.17 11.73 -2.15
CA PRO A 12 1.51 12.34 -3.30
C PRO A 12 1.40 11.33 -4.45
N PRO A 13 0.58 11.61 -5.47
CA PRO A 13 0.59 10.83 -6.70
C PRO A 13 1.99 10.77 -7.32
N GLU A 14 2.23 9.74 -8.12
CA GLU A 14 3.50 9.47 -8.80
C GLU A 14 3.92 10.63 -9.71
N SER A 15 2.96 11.30 -10.36
CA SER A 15 3.19 12.52 -11.16
C SER A 15 3.69 13.72 -10.35
N ALA A 16 3.54 13.68 -9.02
CA ALA A 16 3.98 14.69 -8.07
C ALA A 16 5.10 14.18 -7.15
N GLY A 17 5.81 13.11 -7.55
CA GLY A 17 6.99 12.60 -6.87
C GLY A 17 6.79 11.32 -6.06
N GLY A 18 5.55 10.86 -5.87
CA GLY A 18 5.27 9.55 -5.27
C GLY A 18 5.85 9.33 -3.87
N TRP A 19 6.24 8.09 -3.59
CA TRP A 19 6.84 7.69 -2.31
C TRP A 19 8.25 8.23 -2.10
N ARG A 20 8.61 8.50 -0.83
CA ARG A 20 9.99 8.79 -0.42
C ARG A 20 10.83 7.52 -0.49
N TYR A 21 11.64 7.38 -1.54
CA TYR A 21 12.50 6.22 -1.76
C TYR A 21 13.82 6.30 -0.97
N LEU A 22 14.23 5.19 -0.36
CA LEU A 22 15.49 5.08 0.39
C LEU A 22 16.58 4.43 -0.47
N SER A 23 17.59 5.20 -0.88
CA SER A 23 18.66 4.71 -1.75
C SER A 23 19.86 4.12 -0.98
N SER A 24 20.13 4.56 0.25
CA SER A 24 21.29 4.12 1.01
C SER A 24 20.94 3.04 2.06
N PRO A 25 21.88 2.10 2.36
CA PRO A 25 21.70 1.15 3.47
C PRO A 25 21.51 1.83 4.82
N ASP A 26 22.15 2.97 5.05
CA ASP A 26 22.03 3.73 6.28
C ASP A 26 20.63 4.33 6.43
N ASP A 27 20.04 4.86 5.35
CA ASP A 27 18.68 5.37 5.38
C ASP A 27 17.66 4.24 5.59
N VAL A 28 17.87 3.08 4.96
CA VAL A 28 17.04 1.89 5.18
C VAL A 28 17.03 1.48 6.66
N ARG A 29 18.18 1.58 7.32
CA ARG A 29 18.31 1.31 8.75
C ARG A 29 17.68 2.41 9.60
N ASN A 30 18.02 3.67 9.35
CA ASN A 30 17.69 4.78 10.22
C ASN A 30 16.25 5.28 10.03
N LEU A 31 15.77 5.35 8.79
CA LEU A 31 14.42 5.83 8.44
C LEU A 31 13.44 4.67 8.26
N GLY A 32 13.84 3.65 7.47
CA GLY A 32 13.01 2.47 7.22
C GLY A 32 12.96 1.48 8.38
N GLY A 33 13.93 1.54 9.29
CA GLY A 33 14.07 0.63 10.43
C GLY A 33 14.35 -0.82 10.03
N MET A 34 14.88 -1.07 8.82
CA MET A 34 15.12 -2.42 8.28
C MET A 34 16.60 -2.65 8.04
N ASP A 35 17.00 -3.91 7.90
CA ASP A 35 18.36 -4.29 7.53
C ASP A 35 18.46 -4.47 6.00
N ALA A 36 19.21 -3.59 5.34
CA ALA A 36 19.40 -3.64 3.89
C ALA A 36 20.03 -4.98 3.44
N ALA A 37 20.99 -5.53 4.18
CA ALA A 37 21.63 -6.79 3.81
C ALA A 37 20.67 -7.98 3.95
N ALA A 38 19.80 -7.96 4.97
CA ALA A 38 18.77 -8.98 5.13
C ALA A 38 17.74 -8.92 3.98
N LEU A 39 17.35 -7.72 3.55
CA LEU A 39 16.46 -7.53 2.41
C LEU A 39 17.08 -8.08 1.10
N GLU A 40 18.37 -7.84 0.87
CA GLU A 40 19.09 -8.44 -0.27
C GLU A 40 19.14 -9.97 -0.18
N HIS A 41 19.30 -10.55 1.01
CA HIS A 41 19.26 -12.00 1.18
C HIS A 41 17.88 -12.58 0.79
N VAL A 42 16.79 -11.91 1.18
CA VAL A 42 15.43 -12.29 0.78
C VAL A 42 15.26 -12.17 -0.74
N HIS A 43 15.74 -11.08 -1.34
CA HIS A 43 15.70 -10.89 -2.79
C HIS A 43 16.42 -12.02 -3.54
N ASN A 44 17.67 -12.31 -3.16
CA ASN A 44 18.47 -13.36 -3.78
C ASN A 44 17.79 -14.73 -3.67
N ARG A 45 17.21 -15.04 -2.50
CA ARG A 45 16.44 -16.26 -2.32
C ARG A 45 15.24 -16.31 -3.27
N GLN A 46 14.48 -15.23 -3.35
CA GLN A 46 13.32 -15.13 -4.24
C GLN A 46 13.72 -15.30 -5.71
N GLN A 47 14.83 -14.69 -6.15
CA GLN A 47 15.35 -14.84 -7.51
C GLN A 47 15.77 -16.28 -7.83
N ILE A 48 16.41 -16.99 -6.88
CA ILE A 48 16.80 -18.39 -7.08
C ILE A 48 15.59 -19.31 -7.30
N PHE A 49 14.52 -19.13 -6.52
CA PHE A 49 13.36 -20.02 -6.58
C PHE A 49 12.30 -19.59 -7.61
N HIS A 50 12.20 -18.29 -7.89
CA HIS A 50 11.09 -17.69 -8.65
C HIS A 50 11.56 -16.68 -9.70
N GLY A 51 12.85 -16.66 -10.08
CA GLY A 51 13.37 -15.72 -11.07
C GLY A 51 12.82 -15.93 -12.50
N GLY A 52 12.29 -17.12 -12.79
CA GLY A 52 11.59 -17.41 -14.05
C GLY A 52 10.13 -16.94 -14.09
N ASP A 53 9.55 -16.59 -12.94
CA ASP A 53 8.17 -16.12 -12.83
C ASP A 53 8.08 -14.60 -13.02
N SER A 54 6.87 -14.09 -13.28
CA SER A 54 6.61 -12.65 -13.32
C SER A 54 6.14 -12.17 -11.96
N TRP A 55 6.98 -11.45 -11.22
CA TRP A 55 6.60 -10.93 -9.90
C TRP A 55 7.24 -9.59 -9.58
N SER A 56 6.64 -8.92 -8.60
CA SER A 56 7.11 -7.67 -8.01
C SER A 56 6.84 -7.68 -6.51
N ILE A 57 7.78 -7.16 -5.72
CA ILE A 57 7.62 -6.94 -4.29
C ILE A 57 7.95 -5.47 -4.01
N VAL A 58 7.05 -4.79 -3.31
CA VAL A 58 7.21 -3.40 -2.86
C VAL A 58 7.12 -3.38 -1.34
N ILE A 59 8.13 -2.83 -0.67
CA ILE A 59 8.25 -2.81 0.79
C ILE A 59 8.20 -1.37 1.27
N ILE A 60 7.13 -1.02 1.97
CA ILE A 60 6.89 0.31 2.53
C ILE A 60 6.86 0.22 4.05
N ARG A 61 7.62 1.10 4.72
CA ARG A 61 7.63 1.21 6.18
C ARG A 61 7.97 2.61 6.65
N HIS A 62 7.32 3.05 7.74
CA HIS A 62 7.49 4.39 8.32
C HIS A 62 7.35 5.53 7.29
N GLY A 63 6.42 5.39 6.34
CA GLY A 63 6.20 6.40 5.30
C GLY A 63 7.25 6.44 4.19
N HIS A 64 8.14 5.45 4.09
CA HIS A 64 9.18 5.37 3.06
C HIS A 64 9.03 4.11 2.21
N LEU A 65 9.32 4.22 0.92
CA LEU A 65 9.57 3.09 0.05
C LEU A 65 10.98 2.58 0.36
N VAL A 66 11.04 1.50 1.14
CA VAL A 66 12.29 0.95 1.66
C VAL A 66 13.02 0.19 0.57
N ARG A 67 12.33 -0.71 -0.13
CA ARG A 67 12.87 -1.49 -1.25
C ARG A 67 11.75 -1.87 -2.20
N GLU A 68 12.13 -2.07 -3.45
CA GLU A 68 11.32 -2.72 -4.45
C GLU A 68 12.20 -3.68 -5.25
N PHE A 69 11.62 -4.82 -5.63
CA PHE A 69 12.28 -5.85 -6.40
C PHE A 69 11.32 -6.34 -7.48
N HIS A 70 11.83 -6.50 -8.70
CA HIS A 70 11.05 -6.92 -9.85
C HIS A 70 11.81 -8.03 -10.60
N THR A 71 11.10 -8.91 -11.30
CA THR A 71 11.74 -9.81 -12.26
C THR A 71 11.95 -9.13 -13.62
N PHE A 72 12.78 -9.74 -14.46
CA PHE A 72 13.32 -9.18 -15.70
C PHE A 72 12.26 -8.66 -16.70
N ASN A 73 11.03 -9.17 -16.64
CA ASN A 73 9.93 -8.81 -17.54
C ASN A 73 8.86 -7.92 -16.90
N VAL A 74 9.08 -7.45 -15.67
CA VAL A 74 8.16 -6.59 -14.93
C VAL A 74 8.73 -5.18 -14.89
N LEU A 75 7.98 -4.22 -15.44
CA LEU A 75 8.32 -2.81 -15.43
C LEU A 75 7.44 -2.08 -14.41
N PHE A 76 7.84 -0.88 -14.01
CA PHE A 76 7.05 -0.03 -13.10
C PHE A 76 5.55 0.11 -13.50
N PRO A 77 5.16 0.33 -14.78
CA PRO A 77 3.75 0.42 -15.16
C PRO A 77 3.05 -0.94 -15.35
N SER A 78 3.75 -2.06 -15.14
CA SER A 78 3.15 -3.40 -15.28
C SER A 78 2.00 -3.56 -14.29
N ARG A 79 0.88 -4.10 -14.78
CA ARG A 79 -0.32 -4.34 -13.99
C ARG A 79 -0.55 -5.83 -13.81
N PHE A 80 -0.96 -6.21 -12.61
CA PHE A 80 -1.34 -7.58 -12.26
C PHE A 80 -2.79 -7.58 -11.77
N ASP A 81 -3.50 -8.67 -12.06
CA ASP A 81 -4.76 -8.95 -11.38
C ASP A 81 -4.46 -9.33 -9.93
N ILE A 82 -4.93 -8.52 -8.97
CA ILE A 82 -4.71 -8.73 -7.53
C ILE A 82 -5.82 -9.59 -6.88
N TRP A 83 -6.80 -10.04 -7.67
CA TRP A 83 -7.85 -10.98 -7.28
C TRP A 83 -8.52 -10.64 -5.93
N SER A 84 -8.33 -11.49 -4.92
CA SER A 84 -8.99 -11.35 -3.63
C SER A 84 -8.56 -10.12 -2.83
N CYS A 85 -7.43 -9.49 -3.16
CA CYS A 85 -7.04 -8.21 -2.55
C CYS A 85 -8.07 -7.10 -2.82
N THR A 86 -8.86 -7.21 -3.91
CA THR A 86 -9.96 -6.29 -4.23
C THR A 86 -11.02 -6.23 -3.13
N LYS A 87 -11.17 -7.28 -2.30
CA LYS A 87 -12.12 -7.30 -1.17
C LYS A 87 -11.88 -6.15 -0.18
N SER A 88 -10.62 -5.76 0.06
CA SER A 88 -10.30 -4.64 0.94
C SER A 88 -10.79 -3.30 0.38
N PHE A 89 -10.73 -3.13 -0.95
CA PHE A 89 -11.27 -1.94 -1.61
C PHE A 89 -12.79 -1.91 -1.51
N THR A 90 -13.46 -3.03 -1.80
CA THR A 90 -14.92 -3.15 -1.63
C THR A 90 -15.34 -2.86 -0.18
N ALA A 91 -14.66 -3.44 0.81
CA ALA A 91 -14.95 -3.19 2.22
C ALA A 91 -14.76 -1.72 2.60
N THR A 92 -13.72 -1.05 2.07
CA THR A 92 -13.49 0.38 2.29
C THR A 92 -14.61 1.22 1.69
N ALA A 93 -15.04 0.93 0.45
CA ALA A 93 -16.14 1.63 -0.20
C ALA A 93 -17.46 1.46 0.58
N TRP A 94 -17.74 0.25 1.10
CA TRP A 94 -18.88 0.02 1.98
C TRP A 94 -18.77 0.78 3.31
N GLY A 95 -17.56 0.84 3.90
CA GLY A 95 -17.31 1.62 5.10
C GLY A 95 -17.63 3.10 4.92
N LEU A 96 -17.19 3.69 3.79
CA LEU A 96 -17.52 5.07 3.41
C LEU A 96 -19.03 5.26 3.20
N LEU A 97 -19.67 4.35 2.48
CA LEU A 97 -21.12 4.38 2.26
C LEU A 97 -21.91 4.34 3.57
N PHE A 98 -21.53 3.49 4.51
CA PHE A 98 -22.19 3.40 5.81
C PHE A 98 -21.98 4.67 6.65
N GLU A 99 -20.81 5.30 6.55
CA GLU A 99 -20.59 6.59 7.21
C GLU A 99 -21.46 7.68 6.60
N ASP A 100 -21.50 7.80 5.27
CA ASP A 100 -22.36 8.75 4.58
C ASP A 100 -23.85 8.50 4.86
N SER A 101 -24.26 7.24 4.99
CA SER A 101 -25.62 6.88 5.43
C SER A 101 -25.92 7.39 6.83
N ARG A 102 -25.02 7.12 7.80
CA ARG A 102 -25.18 7.57 9.20
C ARG A 102 -25.24 9.08 9.32
N LEU A 103 -24.48 9.79 8.49
CA LEU A 103 -24.44 11.26 8.44
C LEU A 103 -25.58 11.86 7.61
N GLY A 104 -26.41 11.05 6.95
CA GLY A 104 -27.52 11.52 6.13
C GLY A 104 -27.09 12.20 4.82
N HIS A 105 -25.87 11.92 4.35
CA HIS A 105 -25.34 12.46 3.10
C HIS A 105 -25.90 11.76 1.85
N LEU A 106 -26.55 10.61 2.03
CA LEU A 106 -27.14 9.87 0.92
C LEU A 106 -28.39 10.56 0.36
N PRO A 107 -28.64 10.47 -0.96
CA PRO A 107 -29.81 11.08 -1.59
C PRO A 107 -31.11 10.67 -0.91
N GLY A 108 -31.98 11.65 -0.64
CA GLY A 108 -33.27 11.41 0.02
C GLY A 108 -33.16 10.89 1.45
N ALA A 109 -32.01 11.09 2.12
CA ALA A 109 -31.72 10.58 3.46
C ALA A 109 -31.84 9.04 3.55
N LEU A 110 -31.56 8.34 2.45
CA LEU A 110 -31.55 6.88 2.40
C LEU A 110 -30.66 6.32 3.51
N GLN A 111 -31.15 5.27 4.19
CA GLN A 111 -30.41 4.56 5.21
C GLN A 111 -29.97 3.21 4.68
N VAL A 112 -28.65 3.00 4.66
CA VAL A 112 -27.98 1.76 4.27
C VAL A 112 -27.07 1.33 5.42
N ASP A 113 -27.28 0.09 5.88
CA ASP A 113 -26.56 -0.53 6.98
C ASP A 113 -26.34 -2.03 6.71
N LEU A 114 -25.84 -2.76 7.71
CA LEU A 114 -25.61 -4.21 7.62
C LEU A 114 -26.90 -5.03 7.51
N ASN A 115 -28.06 -4.47 7.85
CA ASN A 115 -29.36 -5.14 7.80
C ASN A 115 -30.13 -4.82 6.51
N SER A 116 -29.60 -3.91 5.70
CA SER A 116 -30.22 -3.47 4.47
C SER A 116 -30.30 -4.62 3.46
N LYS A 117 -31.45 -4.75 2.81
CA LYS A 117 -31.66 -5.81 1.83
C LYS A 117 -30.80 -5.53 0.60
N ALA A 118 -30.06 -6.54 0.16
CA ALA A 118 -29.31 -6.48 -1.08
C ALA A 118 -30.17 -6.77 -2.32
N TYR A 119 -31.42 -7.22 -2.13
CA TYR A 119 -32.40 -7.59 -3.15
C TYR A 119 -33.83 -7.51 -2.61
#